data_AF-A0A255T9E9-F1
#
_entry.id   AF-A0A255T9E9-F1
#
_cell.length_a   1.000
_cell.length_b   1.000
_cell.length_c   1.000
_cell.angle_alpha   90.00
_cell.angle_beta   90.00
_cell.angle_gamma   90.00
#
_symmetry.space_group_name_H-M   'P 1'
#
loop_
_entity.id
_entity.type
_entity.pdbx_description
1 polymer ?
#
loop_
_entity_poly.entity_id
_entity_poly.type
_entity_poly.pdbx_seq_one_letter_code
_entity_poly.pdbx_strand_id
1 'polypeptide(L)'
;MTQSLESKNDRHNLKLYSDKDLIKLCKHYQYSKDIPRWLYSAIRHRKIQDIAMRHITSLNPKRTFDEVQKEASKYKYRSDFQTKSNWAYQWAYKHGVLDEVCSKMQHKGNLKKRCVYVATFDDGYAYVGLTWNTADRWQRHMNKRAEKPSPIYLHSVASNLQPNFVQLTDYVPEAEAKIEEKRYIKEYSQNWIMLNSSKGGELGTCSYKWTKKAIFECVNVCSSYLEFREKFPGAYAFALKRKWNKEIELILPKERTTWSEEHIRTCFEECKTIHEVYKKCPSAINAAKAMGIYEELCLNLTRGVSKPYTEQEIRDFVNTLKYQQEFAERNRAMMNAAIRLGIYEELKNSLLPNPPKGKSLEEYIKLASDYDTRGQFKKAHAGAYAIIISKEGWAEKCFAHMKYACRPKRTNQEILESASKHPSIIAWRQSDPGAYNAARKRGLFAEATKHMRRPENHKRISDAFCIEMSKNYDVLKDFKTEHPNLYAAICKRGKEFQILCLGHMERKRHSYTKEQALDIAKCYNGRTALFKGNNSVYNYLRNHLLLNIAFPQNKKSPIVQ
;
A
#
# COMPACT_ATOMS: atom_id res chain seq x y z
N MET A 1 -37.13 -42.87 21.18
CA MET A 1 -36.37 -42.36 22.35
C MET A 1 -34.99 -41.91 21.89
N THR A 2 -34.90 -40.67 21.42
CA THR A 2 -33.68 -40.06 20.89
C THR A 2 -33.18 -39.06 21.92
N GLN A 3 -32.29 -39.51 22.82
CA GLN A 3 -31.61 -38.60 23.74
C GLN A 3 -30.53 -37.82 22.99
N SER A 4 -30.70 -36.51 23.04
CA SER A 4 -29.78 -35.47 22.58
C SER A 4 -28.46 -35.55 23.32
N LEU A 5 -27.37 -35.79 22.59
CA LEU A 5 -26.01 -35.55 23.09
C LEU A 5 -25.69 -34.07 22.96
N GLU A 6 -25.84 -33.37 24.08
CA GLU A 6 -25.23 -32.08 24.36
C GLU A 6 -23.71 -32.15 24.15
N SER A 7 -23.14 -31.25 23.36
CA SER A 7 -21.69 -31.04 23.34
C SER A 7 -21.33 -29.75 24.08
N LYS A 8 -21.35 -29.85 25.41
CA LYS A 8 -20.53 -28.98 26.26
C LYS A 8 -19.08 -29.40 26.12
N ASN A 9 -18.22 -28.40 26.10
CA ASN A 9 -16.78 -28.49 25.92
C ASN A 9 -16.12 -28.97 27.23
N ASP A 10 -16.49 -30.16 27.69
CA ASP A 10 -15.71 -30.85 28.71
C ASP A 10 -14.37 -31.23 28.06
N ARG A 11 -13.26 -30.89 28.72
CA ARG A 11 -11.95 -31.41 28.34
C ARG A 11 -12.07 -32.92 28.36
N HIS A 12 -12.24 -33.54 27.19
CA HIS A 12 -12.38 -34.98 27.07
C HIS A 12 -11.13 -35.59 27.69
N ASN A 13 -11.28 -36.20 28.86
CA ASN A 13 -10.17 -36.70 29.63
C ASN A 13 -9.59 -37.87 28.82
N LEU A 14 -8.49 -37.61 28.11
CA LEU A 14 -7.88 -38.57 27.18
C LEU A 14 -7.54 -39.92 27.84
N LYS A 15 -7.49 -39.99 29.17
CA LYS A 15 -7.28 -41.21 29.95
C LYS A 15 -8.51 -42.14 29.99
N LEU A 16 -9.71 -41.64 29.70
CA LEU A 16 -10.97 -42.42 29.77
C LEU A 16 -11.27 -43.25 28.52
N TYR A 17 -10.62 -42.93 27.39
CA TYR A 17 -10.82 -43.67 26.14
C TYR A 17 -9.66 -44.63 25.91
N SER A 18 -9.97 -45.91 25.69
CA SER A 18 -9.00 -46.89 25.22
C SER A 18 -8.73 -46.70 23.71
N ASP A 19 -7.65 -47.30 23.20
CA ASP A 19 -7.34 -47.23 21.76
C ASP A 19 -8.45 -47.86 20.92
N LYS A 20 -9.13 -48.90 21.45
CA LYS A 20 -10.29 -49.53 20.81
C LYS A 20 -11.47 -48.57 20.70
N ASP A 21 -11.71 -47.75 21.73
CA ASP A 21 -12.80 -46.77 21.74
C ASP A 21 -12.53 -45.64 20.73
N LEU A 22 -11.29 -45.17 20.67
CA LEU A 22 -10.88 -44.14 19.70
C LEU A 22 -11.02 -44.64 18.25
N ILE A 23 -10.63 -45.90 17.97
CA ILE A 23 -10.80 -46.52 16.65
C ILE A 23 -12.30 -46.65 16.32
N LYS A 24 -13.13 -47.08 17.27
CA LYS A 24 -14.59 -47.22 17.06
C LYS A 24 -15.24 -45.86 16.76
N LEU A 25 -14.88 -44.82 17.51
CA LEU A 25 -15.37 -43.46 17.26
C LEU A 25 -14.91 -42.93 15.89
N CYS A 26 -13.69 -43.24 15.46
CA CYS A 26 -13.14 -42.82 14.17
C CYS A 26 -13.85 -43.48 12.96
N LYS A 27 -14.38 -44.70 13.12
CA LYS A 27 -15.11 -45.43 12.06
C LYS A 27 -16.35 -44.71 11.53
N HIS A 28 -16.96 -43.82 12.30
CA HIS A 28 -18.13 -43.06 11.88
C HIS A 28 -17.82 -41.96 10.85
N TYR A 29 -16.55 -41.64 10.62
CA TYR A 29 -16.13 -40.58 9.71
C TYR A 29 -15.55 -41.15 8.42
N GLN A 30 -16.06 -40.66 7.28
CA GLN A 30 -15.61 -41.08 5.95
C GLN A 30 -14.43 -40.24 5.42
N TYR A 31 -14.33 -38.97 5.81
CA TYR A 31 -13.26 -38.05 5.40
C TYR A 31 -12.52 -37.46 6.59
N SER A 32 -11.21 -37.21 6.44
CA SER A 32 -10.35 -36.74 7.54
C SER A 32 -10.72 -35.36 8.07
N LYS A 33 -11.30 -34.50 7.22
CA LYS A 33 -11.78 -33.16 7.58
C LYS A 33 -12.97 -33.16 8.53
N ASP A 34 -13.74 -34.25 8.56
CA ASP A 34 -14.98 -34.36 9.32
C ASP A 34 -14.73 -34.92 10.74
N ILE A 35 -13.51 -35.41 11.01
CA ILE A 35 -13.11 -35.88 12.33
C ILE A 35 -12.98 -34.68 13.29
N PRO A 36 -13.66 -34.70 14.45
CA PRO A 36 -13.49 -33.69 15.48
C PRO A 36 -12.01 -33.54 15.89
N ARG A 37 -11.55 -32.30 16.06
CA ARG A 37 -10.13 -31.99 16.34
C ARG A 37 -9.57 -32.75 17.54
N TRP A 38 -10.36 -32.93 18.59
CA TRP A 38 -9.91 -33.65 19.80
C TRP A 38 -9.63 -35.13 19.51
N LEU A 39 -10.49 -35.79 18.71
CA LEU A 39 -10.36 -37.21 18.34
C LEU A 39 -9.16 -37.40 17.43
N TYR A 40 -9.00 -36.52 16.44
CA TYR A 40 -7.82 -36.50 15.57
C TYR A 40 -6.52 -36.32 16.38
N SER A 41 -6.54 -35.41 17.36
CA SER A 41 -5.39 -35.17 18.25
C SER A 41 -5.09 -36.39 19.12
N ALA A 42 -6.11 -37.03 19.70
CA ALA A 42 -5.97 -38.23 20.53
C ALA A 42 -5.33 -39.40 19.76
N ILE A 43 -5.85 -39.68 18.56
CA ILE A 43 -5.35 -40.72 17.65
C ILE A 43 -3.87 -40.46 17.28
N ARG A 44 -3.53 -39.19 16.99
CA ARG A 44 -2.16 -38.79 16.64
C ARG A 44 -1.19 -38.90 17.82
N HIS A 45 -1.58 -38.45 19.00
CA HIS A 45 -0.73 -38.52 20.20
C HIS A 45 -0.44 -39.97 20.62
N ARG A 46 -1.41 -40.87 20.42
CA ARG A 46 -1.26 -42.31 20.69
C ARG A 46 -0.64 -43.11 19.55
N LYS A 47 -0.31 -42.46 18.42
CA LYS A 47 0.32 -43.07 17.24
C LYS A 47 -0.47 -44.24 16.62
N ILE A 48 -1.79 -44.27 16.77
CA ILE A 48 -2.69 -45.31 16.21
C ILE A 48 -3.37 -44.86 14.89
N GLN A 49 -2.77 -43.90 14.19
CA GLN A 49 -3.39 -43.22 13.05
C GLN A 49 -3.59 -44.14 11.84
N ASP A 50 -2.60 -44.99 11.58
CA ASP A 50 -2.58 -46.00 10.53
C ASP A 50 -3.72 -47.03 10.66
N ILE A 51 -4.05 -47.43 11.89
CA ILE A 51 -5.14 -48.36 12.17
C ILE A 51 -6.49 -47.64 12.21
N ALA A 52 -6.59 -46.53 12.97
CA ALA A 52 -7.85 -45.83 13.22
C ALA A 52 -8.40 -45.11 11.98
N MET A 53 -7.53 -44.66 11.07
CA MET A 53 -7.92 -43.88 9.89
C MET A 53 -7.76 -44.66 8.57
N ARG A 54 -7.56 -45.98 8.61
CA ARG A 54 -7.33 -46.80 7.40
C ARG A 54 -8.49 -46.75 6.39
N HIS A 55 -9.73 -46.62 6.87
CA HIS A 55 -10.94 -46.57 6.05
C HIS A 55 -11.26 -45.16 5.52
N ILE A 56 -10.48 -44.15 5.90
CA ILE A 56 -10.78 -42.76 5.57
C ILE A 56 -10.35 -42.45 4.14
N THR A 57 -11.28 -41.90 3.35
CA THR A 57 -11.02 -41.48 1.98
C THR A 57 -10.31 -40.12 1.98
N SER A 58 -9.10 -40.03 1.40
CA SER A 58 -8.40 -38.75 1.22
C SER A 58 -9.07 -37.95 0.10
N LEU A 59 -9.53 -36.73 0.41
CA LEU A 59 -10.03 -35.76 -0.58
C LEU A 59 -8.91 -35.16 -1.44
N ASN A 60 -7.65 -35.34 -1.06
CA ASN A 60 -6.52 -34.96 -1.91
C ASN A 60 -6.22 -36.14 -2.83
N PRO A 61 -6.42 -36.01 -4.16
CA PRO A 61 -5.91 -37.01 -5.09
C PRO A 61 -4.41 -37.14 -4.88
N LYS A 62 -3.91 -38.39 -4.82
CA LYS A 62 -2.47 -38.65 -4.79
C LYS A 62 -1.89 -38.04 -6.06
N ARG A 63 -1.11 -36.97 -5.89
CA ARG A 63 -0.36 -36.35 -6.99
C ARG A 63 0.60 -37.39 -7.55
N THR A 64 0.51 -37.63 -8.85
CA THR A 64 1.38 -38.58 -9.55
C THR A 64 2.64 -37.87 -10.05
N PHE A 65 3.67 -38.67 -10.34
CA PHE A 65 4.90 -38.16 -10.96
C PHE A 65 4.59 -37.41 -12.28
N ASP A 66 3.70 -37.97 -13.10
CA ASP A 66 3.31 -37.39 -14.39
C ASP A 66 2.68 -36.00 -14.26
N GLU A 67 1.82 -35.79 -13.24
CA GLU A 67 1.23 -34.48 -12.97
C GLU A 67 2.31 -33.44 -12.63
N VAL A 68 3.28 -33.84 -11.81
CA VAL A 68 4.39 -32.96 -11.38
C VAL A 68 5.32 -32.68 -12.56
N GLN A 69 5.61 -33.67 -13.40
CA GLN A 69 6.45 -33.50 -14.59
C GLN A 69 5.78 -32.57 -15.62
N LYS A 70 4.47 -32.73 -15.84
CA LYS A 70 3.68 -31.86 -16.72
C LYS A 70 3.62 -30.42 -16.21
N GLU A 71 3.50 -30.25 -14.89
CA GLU A 71 3.51 -28.93 -14.27
C GLU A 71 4.89 -28.26 -14.38
N ALA A 72 5.95 -29.00 -14.09
CA ALA A 72 7.33 -28.54 -14.18
C ALA A 72 7.71 -28.08 -15.59
N SER A 73 7.24 -28.79 -16.62
CA SER A 73 7.49 -28.48 -18.04
C SER A 73 7.00 -27.10 -18.49
N LYS A 74 6.15 -26.43 -17.70
CA LYS A 74 5.69 -25.05 -17.97
C LYS A 74 6.76 -23.99 -17.68
N TYR A 75 7.82 -24.35 -16.95
CA TYR A 75 8.79 -23.41 -16.42
C TYR A 75 10.17 -23.62 -17.06
N LYS A 76 10.75 -22.52 -17.55
CA LYS A 76 12.12 -22.53 -18.09
C LYS A 76 13.20 -22.59 -17.00
N TYR A 77 12.92 -22.07 -15.80
CA TYR A 77 13.90 -21.94 -14.71
C TYR A 77 13.41 -22.61 -13.42
N ARG A 78 14.30 -23.34 -12.71
CA ARG A 78 14.00 -24.03 -11.45
C ARG A 78 13.49 -23.10 -10.34
N SER A 79 13.99 -21.87 -10.28
CA SER A 79 13.52 -20.86 -9.31
C SER A 79 12.09 -20.37 -9.60
N ASP A 80 11.71 -20.26 -10.87
CA ASP A 80 10.34 -19.91 -11.26
C ASP A 80 9.39 -21.08 -10.95
N PHE A 81 9.82 -22.33 -11.16
CA PHE A 81 9.07 -23.52 -10.77
C PHE A 81 8.83 -23.58 -9.25
N GLN A 82 9.87 -23.35 -8.45
CA GLN A 82 9.78 -23.32 -6.99
C GLN A 82 8.80 -22.26 -6.48
N THR A 83 8.85 -21.06 -7.06
CA THR A 83 8.06 -19.92 -6.57
C THR A 83 6.61 -19.95 -7.06
N LYS A 84 6.38 -20.32 -8.32
CA LYS A 84 5.05 -20.28 -8.94
C LYS A 84 4.27 -21.59 -8.76
N SER A 85 4.94 -22.74 -8.73
CA SER A 85 4.33 -24.06 -8.50
C SER A 85 4.99 -24.78 -7.32
N ASN A 86 5.03 -24.10 -6.16
CA ASN A 86 5.64 -24.60 -4.93
C ASN A 86 5.11 -25.98 -4.51
N TRP A 87 3.82 -26.29 -4.75
CA TRP A 87 3.25 -27.60 -4.42
C TRP A 87 3.94 -28.76 -5.16
N ALA A 88 4.22 -28.58 -6.45
CA ALA A 88 4.86 -29.58 -7.31
C ALA A 88 6.34 -29.71 -6.99
N TYR A 89 7.01 -28.59 -6.75
CA TYR A 89 8.39 -28.54 -6.28
C TYR A 89 8.56 -29.31 -4.96
N GLN A 90 7.69 -29.05 -3.98
CA GLN A 90 7.72 -29.72 -2.67
C GLN A 90 7.42 -31.21 -2.78
N TRP A 91 6.52 -31.61 -3.70
CA TRP A 91 6.25 -33.02 -3.95
C TRP A 91 7.50 -33.72 -4.51
N ALA A 92 8.14 -33.15 -5.53
CA ALA A 92 9.34 -33.72 -6.15
C ALA A 92 10.52 -33.81 -5.17
N TYR A 93 10.69 -32.78 -4.32
CA TYR A 93 11.68 -32.79 -3.25
C TYR A 93 11.44 -33.92 -2.25
N LYS A 94 10.20 -34.10 -1.78
CA LYS A 94 9.84 -35.15 -0.81
C LYS A 94 10.00 -36.57 -1.34
N HIS A 95 9.87 -36.76 -2.66
CA HIS A 95 10.00 -38.06 -3.30
C HIS A 95 11.39 -38.29 -3.91
N GLY A 96 12.35 -37.36 -3.72
CA GLY A 96 13.72 -37.51 -4.22
C GLY A 96 13.90 -37.35 -5.74
N VAL A 97 12.82 -37.07 -6.49
CA VAL A 97 12.83 -36.97 -7.97
C VAL A 97 12.99 -35.53 -8.48
N LEU A 98 13.45 -34.62 -7.64
CA LEU A 98 13.52 -33.20 -7.97
C LEU A 98 14.48 -32.91 -9.14
N ASP A 99 15.60 -33.61 -9.19
CA ASP A 99 16.59 -33.40 -10.25
C ASP A 99 16.14 -33.98 -11.59
N GLU A 100 15.40 -35.10 -11.58
CA GLU A 100 14.74 -35.64 -12.79
C GLU A 100 13.71 -34.67 -13.36
N VAL A 101 12.84 -34.13 -12.50
CA VAL A 101 11.79 -33.16 -12.86
C VAL A 101 12.39 -31.83 -13.34
N CYS A 102 13.54 -31.43 -12.78
CA CYS A 102 14.21 -30.17 -13.12
C CYS A 102 15.31 -30.31 -14.17
N SER A 103 15.57 -31.50 -14.72
CA SER A 103 16.69 -31.79 -15.62
C SER A 103 16.74 -30.90 -16.88
N LYS A 104 15.57 -30.54 -17.41
CA LYS A 104 15.43 -29.69 -18.61
C LYS A 104 15.41 -28.19 -18.30
N MET A 105 15.45 -27.80 -17.03
CA MET A 105 15.36 -26.40 -16.63
C MET A 105 16.73 -25.74 -16.64
N GLN A 106 16.77 -24.51 -17.15
CA GLN A 106 17.99 -23.71 -17.15
C GLN A 106 18.21 -23.09 -15.77
N HIS A 107 19.48 -22.83 -15.45
CA HIS A 107 19.83 -22.02 -14.30
C HIS A 107 19.68 -20.54 -14.67
N LYS A 108 18.90 -19.80 -13.87
CA LYS A 108 18.83 -18.34 -13.95
C LYS A 108 20.10 -17.74 -13.33
N GLY A 109 20.65 -16.70 -13.94
CA GLY A 109 21.73 -15.91 -13.34
C GLY A 109 21.31 -15.32 -12.00
N ASN A 110 22.31 -14.86 -11.24
CA ASN A 110 22.10 -14.14 -9.99
C ASN A 110 23.08 -12.98 -9.91
N LEU A 111 23.10 -12.22 -8.81
CA LEU A 111 24.01 -11.07 -8.69
C LEU A 111 25.49 -11.46 -8.91
N LYS A 112 25.89 -12.69 -8.56
CA LYS A 112 27.25 -13.24 -8.69
C LYS A 112 27.55 -13.91 -10.04
N LYS A 113 26.52 -14.38 -10.77
CA LYS A 113 26.65 -15.05 -12.07
C LYS A 113 25.95 -14.25 -13.18
N ARG A 114 26.71 -13.77 -14.15
CA ARG A 114 26.28 -12.91 -15.26
C ARG A 114 26.57 -13.61 -16.60
N CYS A 115 25.77 -13.31 -17.62
CA CYS A 115 26.07 -13.64 -19.01
C CYS A 115 26.33 -12.36 -19.81
N VAL A 116 27.06 -12.51 -20.91
CA VAL A 116 27.25 -11.47 -21.92
C VAL A 116 26.21 -11.67 -23.03
N TYR A 117 25.64 -10.58 -23.51
CA TYR A 117 24.73 -10.55 -24.64
C TYR A 117 25.17 -9.50 -25.66
N VAL A 118 24.66 -9.64 -26.88
CA VAL A 118 24.80 -8.66 -27.96
C VAL A 118 23.43 -8.29 -28.51
N ALA A 119 23.27 -7.03 -28.90
CA ALA A 119 22.19 -6.55 -29.74
C ALA A 119 22.79 -5.99 -31.03
N THR A 120 22.53 -6.63 -32.17
CA THR A 120 22.99 -6.20 -33.49
C THR A 120 21.84 -5.60 -34.31
N PHE A 121 22.18 -4.75 -35.28
CA PHE A 121 21.25 -4.13 -36.21
C PHE A 121 21.70 -4.36 -37.66
N ASP A 122 20.75 -4.45 -38.59
CA ASP A 122 21.06 -4.73 -39.99
C ASP A 122 21.90 -3.63 -40.68
N ASP A 123 21.96 -2.43 -40.10
CA ASP A 123 22.79 -1.30 -40.55
C ASP A 123 24.25 -1.35 -40.04
N GLY A 124 24.68 -2.45 -39.43
CA GLY A 124 26.06 -2.65 -38.99
C GLY A 124 26.37 -2.08 -37.61
N TYR A 125 25.36 -1.74 -36.81
CA TYR A 125 25.55 -1.29 -35.42
C TYR A 125 25.42 -2.44 -34.42
N ALA A 126 26.21 -2.41 -33.36
CA ALA A 126 26.17 -3.41 -32.29
C ALA A 126 26.27 -2.81 -30.88
N TYR A 127 25.62 -3.44 -29.92
CA TYR A 127 25.75 -3.15 -28.50
C TYR A 127 26.04 -4.44 -27.74
N VAL A 128 27.10 -4.47 -26.94
CA VAL A 128 27.45 -5.61 -26.09
C VAL A 128 27.24 -5.24 -24.61
N GLY A 129 26.69 -6.15 -23.81
CA GLY A 129 26.54 -5.88 -22.38
C GLY A 129 26.46 -7.13 -21.52
N LEU A 130 26.66 -6.97 -20.22
CA LEU A 130 26.46 -8.02 -19.21
C LEU A 130 25.12 -7.92 -18.46
N THR A 131 24.53 -9.06 -18.10
CA THR A 131 23.30 -9.13 -17.29
C THR A 131 23.20 -10.45 -16.52
N TRP A 132 22.42 -10.48 -15.43
CA TRP A 132 22.04 -11.73 -14.75
C TRP A 132 20.65 -12.24 -15.22
N ASN A 133 19.95 -11.46 -16.05
CA ASN A 133 18.65 -11.80 -16.61
C ASN A 133 18.48 -11.10 -17.96
N THR A 134 18.51 -11.87 -19.05
CA THR A 134 18.40 -11.38 -20.43
C THR A 134 17.03 -10.79 -20.74
N ALA A 135 15.95 -11.45 -20.33
CA ALA A 135 14.58 -10.99 -20.58
C ALA A 135 14.28 -9.64 -19.89
N ASP A 136 14.65 -9.50 -18.62
CA ASP A 136 14.49 -8.24 -17.88
C ASP A 136 15.36 -7.11 -18.45
N ARG A 137 16.61 -7.45 -18.84
CA ARG A 137 17.52 -6.50 -19.47
C ARG A 137 16.97 -5.97 -20.79
N TRP A 138 16.42 -6.84 -21.62
CA TRP A 138 15.78 -6.47 -22.88
C TRP A 138 14.60 -5.51 -22.67
N GLN A 139 13.71 -5.82 -21.73
CA GLN A 139 12.59 -4.94 -21.37
C GLN A 139 13.07 -3.56 -20.91
N ARG A 140 14.15 -3.50 -20.12
CA ARG A 140 14.76 -2.22 -19.71
C ARG A 140 15.36 -1.44 -20.88
N HIS A 141 16.01 -2.12 -21.82
CA HIS A 141 16.51 -1.47 -23.04
C HIS A 141 15.38 -0.86 -23.85
N MET A 142 14.28 -1.59 -24.05
CA MET A 142 13.14 -1.16 -24.87
C MET A 142 12.11 -0.26 -24.15
N ASN A 143 12.44 0.26 -22.96
CA ASN A 143 11.51 1.07 -22.18
C ASN A 143 11.43 2.52 -22.69
N LYS A 144 10.37 2.80 -23.48
CA LYS A 144 10.06 4.14 -24.00
C LYS A 144 9.74 5.23 -22.98
N ARG A 145 9.54 4.88 -21.69
CA ARG A 145 9.22 5.82 -20.60
C ARG A 145 10.40 6.08 -19.66
N ALA A 146 11.58 5.56 -19.97
CA ALA A 146 12.77 5.80 -19.16
C ALA A 146 13.22 7.27 -19.26
N GLU A 147 13.59 7.88 -18.13
CA GLU A 147 14.15 9.26 -18.11
C GLU A 147 15.42 9.37 -18.95
N LYS A 148 16.21 8.29 -19.01
CA LYS A 148 17.39 8.14 -19.87
C LYS A 148 17.23 6.89 -20.73
N PRO A 149 16.74 7.01 -21.98
CA PRO A 149 16.60 5.88 -22.88
C PRO A 149 17.94 5.22 -23.19
N SER A 150 17.90 3.91 -23.47
CA SER A 150 19.12 3.17 -23.80
C SER A 150 19.63 3.47 -25.22
N PRO A 151 20.94 3.38 -25.47
CA PRO A 151 21.51 3.47 -26.82
C PRO A 151 20.83 2.52 -27.84
N ILE A 152 20.49 1.29 -27.45
CA ILE A 152 19.80 0.33 -28.32
C ILE A 152 18.42 0.88 -28.75
N TYR A 153 17.67 1.45 -27.80
CA TYR A 153 16.36 2.00 -28.10
C TYR A 153 16.44 3.29 -28.94
N LEU A 154 17.39 4.16 -28.62
CA LEU A 154 17.63 5.38 -29.39
C LEU A 154 17.98 5.05 -30.85
N HIS A 155 18.87 4.08 -31.07
CA HIS A 155 19.24 3.63 -32.41
C HIS A 155 18.06 3.00 -33.13
N SER A 156 17.34 2.07 -32.49
CA SER A 156 16.15 1.42 -33.08
C SER A 156 15.07 2.42 -33.54
N VAL A 157 14.85 3.50 -32.76
CA VAL A 157 13.90 4.56 -33.14
C VAL A 157 14.45 5.44 -34.27
N ALA A 158 15.75 5.73 -34.28
CA ALA A 158 16.37 6.58 -35.28
C ALA A 158 16.52 5.89 -36.65
N SER A 159 16.93 4.62 -36.67
CA SER A 159 17.09 3.83 -37.90
C SER A 159 15.82 3.12 -38.35
N ASN A 160 14.78 3.07 -37.50
CA ASN A 160 13.55 2.29 -37.71
C ASN A 160 13.82 0.79 -37.92
N LEU A 161 14.93 0.27 -37.38
CA LEU A 161 15.33 -1.13 -37.43
C LEU A 161 15.07 -1.85 -36.10
N GLN A 162 14.78 -3.15 -36.18
CA GLN A 162 14.61 -4.00 -35.01
C GLN A 162 15.96 -4.61 -34.60
N PRO A 163 16.37 -4.54 -33.33
CA PRO A 163 17.61 -5.15 -32.89
C PRO A 163 17.48 -6.67 -32.77
N ASN A 164 18.45 -7.42 -33.27
CA ASN A 164 18.59 -8.85 -32.99
C ASN A 164 19.32 -9.05 -31.65
N PHE A 165 18.63 -9.60 -30.64
CA PHE A 165 19.17 -9.76 -29.28
C PHE A 165 19.56 -11.22 -29.00
N VAL A 166 20.85 -11.47 -28.76
CA VAL A 166 21.41 -12.82 -28.59
C VAL A 166 22.27 -12.90 -27.32
N GLN A 167 22.14 -14.00 -26.58
CA GLN A 167 23.02 -14.33 -25.46
C GLN A 167 24.28 -15.02 -25.98
N LEU A 168 25.46 -14.49 -25.66
CA LEU A 168 26.75 -14.96 -26.17
C LEU A 168 27.42 -16.00 -25.25
N THR A 169 27.23 -15.89 -23.94
CA THR A 169 27.85 -16.78 -22.96
C THR A 169 26.81 -17.39 -22.02
N ASP A 170 27.16 -18.51 -21.39
CA ASP A 170 26.46 -18.96 -20.20
C ASP A 170 26.64 -17.98 -19.02
N TYR A 171 25.90 -18.23 -17.94
CA TYR A 171 26.00 -17.45 -16.70
C TYR A 171 27.29 -17.81 -15.94
N VAL A 172 28.35 -17.04 -16.17
CA VAL A 172 29.67 -17.18 -15.54
C VAL A 172 29.84 -16.23 -14.35
N PRO A 173 30.80 -16.48 -13.43
CA PRO A 173 31.12 -15.56 -12.35
C PRO A 173 31.37 -14.12 -12.82
N GLU A 174 31.04 -13.14 -11.98
CA GLU A 174 31.13 -11.72 -12.33
C GLU A 174 32.50 -11.28 -12.87
N ALA A 175 33.59 -11.80 -12.29
CA ALA A 175 34.95 -11.48 -12.71
C ALA A 175 35.21 -11.94 -14.14
N GLU A 176 34.82 -13.17 -14.47
CA GLU A 176 34.92 -13.75 -15.81
C GLU A 176 34.00 -13.02 -16.79
N ALA A 177 32.75 -12.74 -16.41
CA ALA A 177 31.80 -12.03 -17.26
C ALA A 177 32.29 -10.63 -17.67
N LYS A 178 33.04 -9.93 -16.80
CA LYS A 178 33.65 -8.64 -17.11
C LYS A 178 34.79 -8.76 -18.12
N ILE A 179 35.59 -9.83 -18.01
CA ILE A 179 36.68 -10.11 -18.97
C ILE A 179 36.07 -10.46 -20.33
N GLU A 180 35.05 -11.31 -20.33
CA GLU A 180 34.30 -11.72 -21.53
C GLU A 180 33.59 -10.55 -22.20
N GLU A 181 32.92 -9.66 -21.46
CA GLU A 181 32.27 -8.48 -22.03
C GLU A 181 33.29 -7.59 -22.77
N LYS A 182 34.47 -7.35 -22.18
CA LYS A 182 35.53 -6.59 -22.82
C LYS A 182 36.08 -7.28 -24.06
N ARG A 183 36.23 -8.61 -24.03
CA ARG A 183 36.64 -9.43 -25.17
C ARG A 183 35.67 -9.27 -26.34
N TYR A 184 34.36 -9.43 -26.09
CA TYR A 184 33.34 -9.30 -27.13
C TYR A 184 33.18 -7.86 -27.64
N ILE A 185 33.32 -6.84 -26.80
CA ILE A 185 33.34 -5.45 -27.29
C ILE A 185 34.48 -5.24 -28.28
N LYS A 186 35.67 -5.78 -28.00
CA LYS A 186 36.83 -5.68 -28.89
C LYS A 186 36.60 -6.45 -30.20
N GLU A 187 36.07 -7.66 -30.12
CA GLU A 187 35.77 -8.50 -31.29
C GLU A 187 34.74 -7.84 -32.21
N TYR A 188 33.59 -7.40 -31.66
CA TYR A 188 32.56 -6.75 -32.47
C TYR A 188 33.03 -5.40 -33.02
N SER A 189 33.88 -4.65 -32.31
CA SER A 189 34.41 -3.38 -32.82
C SER A 189 35.25 -3.49 -34.10
N GLN A 190 35.68 -4.70 -34.49
CA GLN A 190 36.40 -4.92 -35.75
C GLN A 190 35.50 -4.80 -36.97
N ASN A 191 34.23 -5.21 -36.85
CA ASN A 191 33.30 -5.34 -37.97
C ASN A 191 32.00 -4.53 -37.78
N TRP A 192 31.79 -3.94 -36.59
CA TRP A 192 30.54 -3.27 -36.21
C TRP A 192 30.80 -1.89 -35.61
N ILE A 193 29.88 -0.96 -35.85
CA ILE A 193 29.87 0.34 -35.19
C ILE A 193 29.25 0.18 -33.79
N MET A 194 30.08 0.37 -32.77
CA MET A 194 29.68 0.10 -31.38
C MET A 194 28.84 1.23 -30.79
N LEU A 195 27.65 0.89 -30.26
CA LEU A 195 26.77 1.79 -29.49
C LEU A 195 27.16 1.92 -28.01
N ASN A 196 28.15 1.16 -27.56
CA ASN A 196 28.68 1.21 -26.20
C ASN A 196 29.41 2.54 -25.95
N SER A 197 28.98 3.31 -24.94
CA SER A 197 29.67 4.54 -24.54
C SER A 197 30.88 4.31 -23.64
N SER A 198 30.96 3.18 -22.93
CA SER A 198 32.10 2.80 -22.09
C SER A 198 32.85 1.60 -22.65
N LYS A 199 34.14 1.48 -22.29
CA LYS A 199 35.03 0.37 -22.71
C LYS A 199 34.69 -1.00 -22.11
N GLY A 200 33.52 -1.15 -21.49
CA GLY A 200 33.07 -2.37 -20.81
C GLY A 200 33.61 -2.54 -19.38
N GLY A 201 32.94 -3.38 -18.59
CA GLY A 201 33.28 -3.72 -17.21
C GLY A 201 32.50 -2.95 -16.13
N GLU A 202 31.67 -1.99 -16.53
CA GLU A 202 30.84 -1.23 -15.60
C GLU A 202 29.59 -2.02 -15.22
N LEU A 203 29.53 -2.44 -13.96
CA LEU A 203 28.30 -2.98 -13.41
C LEU A 203 27.28 -1.84 -13.32
N GLY A 204 26.27 -1.86 -14.19
CA GLY A 204 25.12 -0.96 -14.09
C GLY A 204 24.66 -0.86 -12.63
N THR A 205 24.54 0.37 -12.13
CA THR A 205 24.45 0.74 -10.72
C THR A 205 23.40 -0.07 -9.94
N CYS A 206 23.85 -1.19 -9.38
CA CYS A 206 23.24 -1.86 -8.24
C CYS A 206 24.31 -1.97 -7.15
N SER A 207 24.99 -0.87 -6.83
CA SER A 207 25.88 -0.80 -5.69
C SER A 207 25.09 -0.28 -4.49
N TYR A 208 25.08 -1.06 -3.40
CA TYR A 208 24.95 -0.46 -2.09
C TYR A 208 26.08 0.56 -1.95
N LYS A 209 25.78 1.85 -2.18
CA LYS A 209 26.77 2.94 -2.13
C LYS A 209 27.51 3.01 -0.79
N TRP A 210 26.89 2.48 0.27
CA TRP A 210 27.38 2.55 1.64
C TRP A 210 27.65 1.14 2.18
N THR A 211 28.93 0.77 2.23
CA THR A 211 29.42 -0.37 3.02
C THR A 211 29.87 0.11 4.40
N LYS A 212 29.94 -0.77 5.41
CA LYS A 212 30.42 -0.38 6.75
C LYS A 212 31.81 0.25 6.65
N LYS A 213 32.73 -0.38 5.94
CA LYS A 213 34.09 0.14 5.70
C LYS A 213 34.10 1.55 5.10
N ALA A 214 33.35 1.77 4.01
CA ALA A 214 33.30 3.08 3.34
C ALA A 214 32.72 4.19 4.24
N ILE A 215 31.75 3.87 5.10
CA ILE A 215 31.23 4.85 6.06
C ILE A 215 32.29 5.21 7.11
N PHE A 216 33.01 4.24 7.65
CA PHE A 216 34.05 4.50 8.66
C PHE A 216 35.27 5.24 8.07
N GLU A 217 35.60 5.00 6.79
CA GLU A 217 36.57 5.83 6.07
C GLU A 217 36.12 7.31 5.99
N CYS A 218 34.83 7.56 5.72
CA CYS A 218 34.29 8.93 5.72
C CYS A 218 34.27 9.55 7.13
N VAL A 219 33.96 8.75 8.15
CA VAL A 219 33.96 9.18 9.57
C VAL A 219 35.36 9.60 10.00
N ASN A 220 36.39 8.83 9.65
CA ASN A 220 37.79 9.14 10.01
C ASN A 220 38.33 10.42 9.35
N VAL A 221 37.72 10.87 8.24
CA VAL A 221 38.09 12.13 7.57
C VAL A 221 37.45 13.34 8.26
N CYS A 222 36.37 13.14 9.02
CA CYS A 222 35.69 14.22 9.72
C CYS A 222 36.34 14.47 11.07
N SER A 223 36.43 15.74 11.49
CA SER A 223 36.97 16.13 12.79
C SER A 223 35.87 16.15 13.87
N SER A 224 34.60 16.27 13.49
CA SER A 224 33.47 16.25 14.45
C SER A 224 32.26 15.47 13.94
N TYR A 225 31.40 15.07 14.88
CA TYR A 225 30.14 14.39 14.56
C TYR A 225 29.20 15.26 13.72
N LEU A 226 29.22 16.58 13.93
CA LEU A 226 28.44 17.55 13.14
C LEU A 226 28.96 17.60 11.70
N GLU A 227 30.27 17.67 11.52
CA GLU A 227 30.90 17.69 10.21
C GLU A 227 30.61 16.42 9.41
N PHE A 228 30.62 15.24 10.06
CA PHE A 228 30.22 13.99 9.41
C PHE A 228 28.77 14.03 8.90
N ARG A 229 27.86 14.60 9.68
CA ARG A 229 26.46 14.76 9.29
C ARG A 229 26.29 15.71 8.11
N GLU A 230 27.05 16.81 8.08
CA GLU A 230 26.93 17.86 7.06
C GLU A 230 27.65 17.49 5.76
N LYS A 231 28.88 16.99 5.83
CA LYS A 231 29.66 16.57 4.65
C LYS A 231 29.14 15.28 4.03
N PHE A 232 28.65 14.34 4.86
CA PHE A 232 28.22 13.02 4.39
C PHE A 232 26.79 12.64 4.84
N PRO A 233 25.75 13.42 4.48
CA PRO A 233 24.38 13.22 4.96
C PRO A 233 23.79 11.86 4.56
N GLY A 234 24.16 11.34 3.39
CA GLY A 234 23.75 10.02 2.92
C GLY A 234 24.39 8.87 3.70
N ALA A 235 25.68 8.99 4.05
CA ALA A 235 26.39 8.00 4.87
C ALA A 235 25.81 7.99 6.29
N TYR A 236 25.59 9.18 6.85
CA TYR A 236 25.00 9.40 8.16
C TYR A 236 23.60 8.77 8.28
N ALA A 237 22.69 9.07 7.35
CA ALA A 237 21.34 8.49 7.35
C ALA A 237 21.36 6.96 7.24
N PHE A 238 22.28 6.42 6.44
CA PHE A 238 22.43 4.97 6.29
C PHE A 238 22.97 4.31 7.58
N ALA A 239 23.96 4.93 8.23
CA ALA A 239 24.50 4.48 9.51
C ALA A 239 23.45 4.47 10.62
N LEU A 240 22.58 5.50 10.68
CA LEU A 240 21.45 5.56 11.61
C LEU A 240 20.47 4.40 11.40
N LYS A 241 20.08 4.13 10.15
CA LYS A 241 19.16 3.03 9.82
C LYS A 241 19.72 1.66 10.24
N ARG A 242 21.04 1.52 10.22
CA ARG A 242 21.76 0.30 10.63
C ARG A 242 22.20 0.29 12.10
N LYS A 243 21.88 1.34 12.86
CA LYS A 243 22.23 1.49 14.28
C LYS A 243 23.74 1.43 14.57
N TRP A 244 24.56 1.94 13.65
CA TRP A 244 26.02 2.05 13.83
C TRP A 244 26.45 3.31 14.57
N ASN A 245 25.49 4.08 15.09
CA ASN A 245 25.74 5.35 15.77
C ASN A 245 26.65 5.18 17.00
N LYS A 246 26.48 4.12 17.79
CA LYS A 246 27.31 3.86 18.97
C LYS A 246 28.79 3.65 18.62
N GLU A 247 29.05 2.97 17.51
CA GLU A 247 30.42 2.72 17.03
C GLU A 247 31.04 3.99 16.43
N ILE A 248 30.25 4.81 15.75
CA ILE A 248 30.70 6.11 15.24
C ILE A 248 30.95 7.09 16.39
N GLU A 249 30.13 7.05 17.44
CA GLU A 249 30.27 7.88 18.65
C GLU A 249 31.56 7.57 19.44
N LEU A 250 32.17 6.38 19.28
CA LEU A 250 33.49 6.05 19.84
C LEU A 250 34.64 6.76 19.10
N ILE A 251 34.46 7.06 17.82
CA ILE A 251 35.47 7.69 16.97
C ILE A 251 35.28 9.21 16.96
N LEU A 252 34.03 9.65 16.81
CA LEU A 252 33.64 11.06 16.85
C LEU A 252 32.70 11.25 18.05
N PRO A 253 33.23 11.70 19.20
CA PRO A 253 32.40 11.95 20.37
C PRO A 253 31.36 13.01 20.01
N LYS A 254 30.10 12.71 20.35
CA LYS A 254 29.00 13.63 20.11
C LYS A 254 29.06 14.74 21.16
N GLU A 255 29.41 15.95 20.74
CA GLU A 255 29.29 17.14 21.58
C GLU A 255 27.83 17.27 22.03
N ARG A 256 27.62 17.12 23.35
CA ARG A 256 26.36 17.51 23.96
C ARG A 256 26.47 19.02 24.12
N THR A 257 25.64 19.78 23.42
CA THR A 257 25.48 21.21 23.69
C THR A 257 24.97 21.35 25.12
N THR A 258 25.88 21.51 26.07
CA THR A 258 25.57 21.96 27.42
C THR A 258 25.13 23.40 27.26
N TRP A 259 23.84 23.65 27.42
CA TRP A 259 23.33 25.01 27.57
C TRP A 259 24.08 25.64 28.75
N SER A 260 24.77 26.75 28.55
CA SER A 260 25.28 27.53 29.69
C SER A 260 24.10 28.13 30.44
N GLU A 261 24.22 28.27 31.76
CA GLU A 261 23.17 28.87 32.59
C GLU A 261 22.78 30.28 32.08
N GLU A 262 23.76 31.07 31.66
CA GLU A 262 23.60 32.40 31.08
C GLU A 262 22.71 32.40 29.82
N HIS A 263 22.89 31.43 28.91
CA HIS A 263 22.05 31.31 27.72
C HIS A 263 20.61 30.90 28.06
N ILE A 264 20.42 30.07 29.10
CA ILE A 264 19.09 29.69 29.58
C ILE A 264 18.39 30.92 30.15
N ARG A 265 19.06 31.69 31.00
CA ARG A 265 18.52 32.92 31.62
C ARG A 265 18.11 33.94 30.55
N THR A 266 18.98 34.20 29.57
CA THR A 266 18.69 35.10 28.43
C THR A 266 17.44 34.66 27.65
N CYS A 267 17.29 33.35 27.38
CA CYS A 267 16.11 32.84 26.67
C CYS A 267 14.80 33.01 27.46
N PHE A 268 14.87 32.93 28.79
CA PHE A 268 13.71 33.11 29.67
C PHE A 268 13.36 34.60 29.85
N GLU A 269 14.34 35.50 29.94
CA GLU A 269 14.15 36.96 30.04
C GLU A 269 13.47 37.56 28.79
N GLU A 270 13.79 37.04 27.59
CA GLU A 270 13.17 37.49 26.34
C GLU A 270 11.68 37.11 26.19
N CYS A 271 11.16 36.28 27.09
CA CYS A 271 9.79 35.79 27.05
C CYS A 271 8.97 36.41 28.20
N LYS A 272 7.73 36.83 27.92
CA LYS A 272 6.83 37.40 28.95
C LYS A 272 5.93 36.34 29.59
N THR A 273 5.73 35.23 28.89
CA THR A 273 4.86 34.13 29.32
C THR A 273 5.57 32.78 29.20
N ILE A 274 5.18 31.83 30.05
CA ILE A 274 5.68 30.45 29.99
C ILE A 274 5.39 29.81 28.62
N HIS A 275 4.24 30.15 28.00
CA HIS A 275 3.88 29.63 26.68
C HIS A 275 4.83 30.11 25.57
N GLU A 276 5.31 31.35 25.65
CA GLU A 276 6.31 31.89 24.71
C GLU A 276 7.64 31.15 24.83
N VAL A 277 8.09 30.84 26.05
CA VAL A 277 9.30 30.03 26.29
C VAL A 277 9.16 28.65 25.64
N TYR A 278 8.02 27.98 25.84
CA TYR A 278 7.75 26.68 25.22
C TYR A 278 7.77 26.72 23.70
N LYS A 279 7.32 27.82 23.09
CA LYS A 279 7.24 27.96 21.64
C LYS A 279 8.58 28.36 21.01
N LYS A 280 9.34 29.26 21.65
CA LYS A 280 10.60 29.78 21.12
C LYS A 280 11.78 28.88 21.48
N CYS A 281 11.86 28.42 22.74
CA CYS A 281 13.05 27.76 23.29
C CYS A 281 12.72 26.47 24.07
N PRO A 282 12.11 25.43 23.44
CA PRO A 282 11.73 24.19 24.14
C PRO A 282 12.93 23.41 24.71
N SER A 283 14.10 23.52 24.09
CA SER A 283 15.33 22.87 24.57
C SER A 283 15.89 23.54 25.83
N ALA A 284 15.73 24.85 25.98
CA ALA A 284 16.17 25.59 27.17
C ALA A 284 15.39 25.17 28.41
N ILE A 285 14.10 24.81 28.26
CA ILE A 285 13.26 24.28 29.36
C ILE A 285 13.82 22.96 29.90
N ASN A 286 14.21 22.05 29.02
CA ASN A 286 14.75 20.76 29.44
C ASN A 286 16.13 20.92 30.10
N ALA A 287 16.95 21.84 29.60
CA ALA A 287 18.22 22.19 30.22
C ALA A 287 18.04 22.84 31.60
N ALA A 288 17.11 23.79 31.74
CA ALA A 288 16.79 24.44 33.01
C ALA A 288 16.30 23.43 34.07
N LYS A 289 15.50 22.43 33.66
CA LYS A 289 15.06 21.35 34.55
C LYS A 289 16.19 20.43 34.96
N ALA A 290 17.09 20.10 34.03
CA ALA A 290 18.27 19.29 34.32
C ALA A 290 19.25 19.98 35.28
N MET A 291 19.29 21.32 35.26
CA MET A 291 20.10 22.15 36.15
C MET A 291 19.39 22.60 37.44
N GLY A 292 18.10 22.28 37.60
CA GLY A 292 17.32 22.66 38.79
C GLY A 292 16.88 24.13 38.86
N ILE A 293 17.29 24.99 37.92
CA ILE A 293 16.98 26.43 37.89
C ILE A 293 15.60 26.76 37.29
N TYR A 294 14.85 25.76 36.82
CA TYR A 294 13.58 25.97 36.11
C TYR A 294 12.50 26.68 36.95
N GLU A 295 12.39 26.36 38.24
CA GLU A 295 11.37 26.93 39.11
C GLU A 295 11.62 28.42 39.38
N GLU A 296 12.87 28.79 39.61
CA GLU A 296 13.34 30.18 39.77
C GLU A 296 12.96 31.02 38.54
N LEU A 297 13.29 30.53 37.34
CA LEU A 297 13.03 31.26 36.09
C LEU A 297 11.54 31.38 35.76
N CYS A 298 10.71 30.46 36.24
CA CYS A 298 9.27 30.50 36.03
C CYS A 298 8.54 31.55 36.89
N LEU A 299 9.14 32.01 38.00
CA LEU A 299 8.53 33.00 38.89
C LEU A 299 8.37 34.37 38.20
N ASN A 300 9.31 34.70 37.30
CA ASN A 300 9.32 35.97 36.57
C ASN A 300 8.40 35.98 35.33
N LEU A 301 7.71 34.88 35.05
CA LEU A 301 6.86 34.71 33.87
C LEU A 301 5.37 34.74 34.22
N THR A 302 4.60 35.56 33.49
CA THR A 302 3.15 35.57 33.67
C THR A 302 2.52 34.28 33.14
N ARG A 303 1.69 33.64 33.95
CA ARG A 303 0.82 32.54 33.51
C ARG A 303 -0.35 33.17 32.77
N GLY A 304 -0.41 33.02 31.44
CA GLY A 304 -1.53 33.51 30.64
C GLY A 304 -2.85 33.01 31.22
N VAL A 305 -3.69 33.93 31.70
CA VAL A 305 -5.00 33.60 32.26
C VAL A 305 -5.89 33.23 31.08
N SER A 306 -6.20 31.94 30.95
CA SER A 306 -7.18 31.48 29.96
C SER A 306 -8.51 32.17 30.23
N LYS A 307 -9.11 32.79 29.20
CA LYS A 307 -10.45 33.38 29.28
C LYS A 307 -11.41 32.32 29.84
N PRO A 308 -12.15 32.60 30.93
CA PRO A 308 -13.07 31.63 31.52
C PRO A 308 -14.29 31.43 30.61
N TYR A 309 -14.79 30.19 30.54
CA TYR A 309 -16.04 29.87 29.86
C TYR A 309 -17.22 30.33 30.69
N THR A 310 -18.21 30.94 30.05
CA THR A 310 -19.48 31.29 30.67
C THR A 310 -20.40 30.07 30.79
N GLU A 311 -21.35 30.09 31.73
CA GLU A 311 -22.31 28.99 31.90
C GLU A 311 -23.12 28.72 30.62
N GLN A 312 -23.55 29.78 29.92
CA GLN A 312 -24.35 29.64 28.70
C GLN A 312 -23.56 28.96 27.58
N GLU A 313 -22.30 29.32 27.37
CA GLU A 313 -21.42 28.68 26.38
C GLU A 313 -21.22 27.17 26.67
N ILE A 314 -21.17 26.80 27.95
CA ILE A 314 -21.05 25.40 28.37
C ILE A 314 -22.35 24.65 28.07
N ARG A 315 -23.52 25.23 28.37
CA ARG A 315 -24.83 24.62 28.09
C ARG A 315 -25.08 24.43 26.59
N ASP A 316 -24.79 25.46 25.79
CA ASP A 316 -24.90 25.40 24.33
C ASP A 316 -23.98 24.31 23.74
N PHE A 317 -22.77 24.18 24.28
CA PHE A 317 -21.84 23.13 23.88
C PHE A 317 -22.35 21.73 24.26
N VAL A 318 -22.84 21.54 25.49
CA VAL A 318 -23.39 20.26 25.97
C VAL A 318 -24.57 19.79 25.11
N ASN A 319 -25.42 20.71 24.66
CA ASN A 319 -26.54 20.39 23.76
C ASN A 319 -26.11 19.81 22.40
N THR A 320 -24.85 20.02 21.99
CA THR A 320 -24.30 19.41 20.76
C THR A 320 -23.75 17.98 20.96
N LEU A 321 -23.68 17.51 22.21
CA LEU A 321 -23.11 16.23 22.59
C LEU A 321 -24.19 15.16 22.74
N LYS A 322 -23.81 13.91 22.48
CA LYS A 322 -24.74 12.77 22.61
C LYS A 322 -24.42 11.89 23.81
N TYR A 323 -23.14 11.68 24.13
CA TYR A 323 -22.68 10.81 25.21
C TYR A 323 -21.78 11.55 26.21
N GLN A 324 -21.80 11.15 27.49
CA GLN A 324 -21.03 11.79 28.57
C GLN A 324 -19.52 11.92 28.31
N GLN A 325 -18.90 10.96 27.61
CA GLN A 325 -17.47 10.91 27.33
C GLN A 325 -17.06 11.98 26.31
N GLU A 326 -17.97 12.37 25.42
CA GLU A 326 -17.70 13.38 24.38
C GLU A 326 -17.38 14.74 24.99
N PHE A 327 -17.86 15.02 26.20
CA PHE A 327 -17.62 16.28 26.89
C PHE A 327 -16.11 16.48 27.18
N ALA A 328 -15.46 15.46 27.72
CA ALA A 328 -14.02 15.49 28.01
C ALA A 328 -13.16 15.41 26.75
N GLU A 329 -13.57 14.60 25.76
CA GLU A 329 -12.81 14.37 24.53
C GLU A 329 -12.78 15.59 23.62
N ARG A 330 -13.91 16.31 23.52
CA ARG A 330 -14.03 17.47 22.64
C ARG A 330 -13.52 18.75 23.28
N ASN A 331 -13.82 18.99 24.56
CA ASN A 331 -13.32 20.18 25.24
C ASN A 331 -13.17 19.99 26.75
N ARG A 332 -12.01 19.43 27.15
CA ARG A 332 -11.64 19.21 28.55
C ARG A 332 -11.60 20.50 29.38
N ALA A 333 -11.32 21.65 28.76
CA ALA A 333 -11.26 22.93 29.46
C ALA A 333 -12.66 23.44 29.85
N MET A 334 -13.68 23.24 28.99
CA MET A 334 -15.09 23.53 29.31
C MET A 334 -15.64 22.59 30.39
N MET A 335 -15.31 21.30 30.33
CA MET A 335 -15.68 20.35 31.40
C MET A 335 -15.13 20.79 32.76
N ASN A 336 -13.84 21.17 32.83
CA ASN A 336 -13.25 21.66 34.07
C ASN A 336 -13.87 22.99 34.53
N ALA A 337 -14.36 23.83 33.61
CA ALA A 337 -15.10 25.03 33.95
C ALA A 337 -16.48 24.69 34.55
N ALA A 338 -17.20 23.73 33.98
CA ALA A 338 -18.47 23.23 34.51
C ALA A 338 -18.33 22.64 35.93
N ILE A 339 -17.22 21.96 36.20
CA ILE A 339 -16.91 21.43 37.55
C ILE A 339 -16.67 22.57 38.54
N ARG A 340 -15.90 23.60 38.16
CA ARG A 340 -15.66 24.77 39.01
C ARG A 340 -16.94 25.55 39.30
N LEU A 341 -17.86 25.60 38.34
CA LEU A 341 -19.17 26.26 38.48
C LEU A 341 -20.22 25.38 39.18
N GLY A 342 -19.91 24.13 39.53
CA GLY A 342 -20.84 23.21 40.20
C GLY A 342 -21.96 22.62 39.32
N ILE A 343 -22.09 23.08 38.07
CA ILE A 343 -23.14 22.65 37.13
C ILE A 343 -22.83 21.31 36.41
N TYR A 344 -21.66 20.72 36.67
CA TYR A 344 -21.21 19.54 35.92
C TYR A 344 -22.12 18.31 36.07
N GLU A 345 -22.56 17.96 37.28
CA GLU A 345 -23.38 16.76 37.48
C GLU A 345 -24.78 16.92 36.85
N GLU A 346 -25.36 18.11 36.89
CA GLU A 346 -26.61 18.45 36.19
C GLU A 346 -26.46 18.23 34.67
N LEU A 347 -25.42 18.83 34.07
CA LEU A 347 -25.16 18.74 32.64
C LEU A 347 -24.80 17.32 32.19
N LYS A 348 -24.05 16.58 33.01
CA LYS A 348 -23.69 15.18 32.76
C LYS A 348 -24.89 14.25 32.80
N ASN A 349 -25.85 14.49 33.69
CA ASN A 349 -27.09 13.72 33.78
C ASN A 349 -28.03 13.97 32.59
N SER A 350 -27.91 15.11 31.92
CA SER A 350 -28.65 15.40 30.68
C SER A 350 -28.15 14.62 29.45
N LEU A 351 -26.94 14.08 29.51
CA LEU A 351 -26.31 13.32 28.41
C LEU A 351 -26.50 11.81 28.60
N LEU A 352 -26.54 11.07 27.49
CA LEU A 352 -26.64 9.60 27.56
C LEU A 352 -25.38 9.00 28.22
N PRO A 353 -25.54 7.98 29.08
CA PRO A 353 -24.41 7.28 29.66
C PRO A 353 -23.53 6.67 28.56
N ASN A 354 -22.23 6.61 28.82
CA ASN A 354 -21.27 6.14 27.84
C ASN A 354 -21.57 4.70 27.39
N PRO A 355 -21.36 4.39 26.10
CA PRO A 355 -21.33 3.01 25.68
C PRO A 355 -20.25 2.29 26.49
N PRO A 356 -20.55 1.09 27.02
CA PRO A 356 -19.71 0.47 28.02
C PRO A 356 -18.29 0.21 27.53
N LYS A 357 -17.31 0.89 28.15
CA LYS A 357 -15.90 0.52 28.05
C LYS A 357 -15.61 -0.57 29.08
N GLY A 358 -15.23 -1.75 28.58
CA GLY A 358 -14.69 -2.82 29.41
C GLY A 358 -15.68 -3.39 30.42
N LYS A 359 -16.82 -3.92 29.95
CA LYS A 359 -17.67 -4.78 30.79
C LYS A 359 -17.10 -6.19 30.90
N SER A 360 -17.32 -6.82 32.03
CA SER A 360 -16.97 -8.22 32.26
C SER A 360 -17.71 -9.13 31.26
N LEU A 361 -17.19 -10.35 31.06
CA LEU A 361 -17.81 -11.33 30.16
C LEU A 361 -19.27 -11.65 30.55
N GLU A 362 -19.57 -11.69 31.85
CA GLU A 362 -20.90 -11.99 32.40
C GLU A 362 -21.94 -10.93 32.03
N GLU A 363 -21.54 -9.67 32.05
CA GLU A 363 -22.41 -8.56 31.66
C GLU A 363 -22.70 -8.56 30.15
N TYR A 364 -21.75 -8.98 29.31
CA TYR A 364 -21.99 -9.12 27.88
C TYR A 364 -22.87 -10.32 27.54
N ILE A 365 -22.82 -11.39 28.34
CA ILE A 365 -23.76 -12.51 28.21
C ILE A 365 -25.17 -12.03 28.54
N LYS A 366 -25.36 -11.28 29.63
CA LYS A 366 -26.65 -10.70 30.00
C LYS A 366 -27.15 -9.66 28.98
N LEU A 367 -26.26 -8.83 28.43
CA LEU A 367 -26.66 -7.87 27.39
C LEU A 367 -27.06 -8.57 26.08
N ALA A 368 -26.41 -9.70 25.79
CA ALA A 368 -26.67 -10.47 24.58
C ALA A 368 -27.92 -11.36 24.71
N SER A 369 -28.35 -11.74 25.92
CA SER A 369 -29.54 -12.59 26.14
C SER A 369 -30.84 -11.99 25.61
N ASP A 370 -30.94 -10.66 25.55
CA ASP A 370 -32.14 -9.94 25.12
C ASP A 370 -32.38 -9.98 23.60
N TYR A 371 -31.47 -10.59 22.84
CA TYR A 371 -31.49 -10.60 21.38
C TYR A 371 -31.41 -12.02 20.81
N ASP A 372 -32.33 -12.34 19.89
CA ASP A 372 -32.41 -13.67 19.26
C ASP A 372 -31.34 -13.91 18.18
N THR A 373 -30.85 -12.83 17.56
CA THR A 373 -29.88 -12.90 16.46
C THR A 373 -28.70 -11.96 16.63
N ARG A 374 -27.52 -12.42 16.20
CA ARG A 374 -26.30 -11.61 16.17
C ARG A 374 -26.46 -10.30 15.37
N GLY A 375 -27.33 -10.32 14.36
CA GLY A 375 -27.62 -9.15 13.52
C GLY A 375 -28.40 -8.06 14.26
N GLN A 376 -29.40 -8.44 15.07
CA GLN A 376 -30.14 -7.49 15.93
C GLN A 376 -29.22 -6.90 17.00
N PHE A 377 -28.45 -7.74 17.69
CA PHE A 377 -27.48 -7.30 18.69
C PHE A 377 -26.42 -6.36 18.09
N LYS A 378 -25.87 -6.67 16.91
CA LYS A 378 -24.89 -5.80 16.23
C LYS A 378 -25.46 -4.44 15.86
N LYS A 379 -26.73 -4.35 15.47
CA LYS A 379 -27.39 -3.08 15.13
C LYS A 379 -27.63 -2.23 16.38
N ALA A 380 -28.08 -2.84 17.47
CA ALA A 380 -28.35 -2.12 18.72
C ALA A 380 -27.07 -1.75 19.49
N HIS A 381 -26.06 -2.64 19.47
CA HIS A 381 -24.84 -2.53 20.27
C HIS A 381 -23.58 -2.81 19.44
N ALA A 382 -23.33 -2.00 18.42
CA ALA A 382 -22.20 -2.18 17.50
C ALA A 382 -20.83 -2.19 18.20
N GLY A 383 -20.65 -1.36 19.25
CA GLY A 383 -19.42 -1.31 20.04
C GLY A 383 -19.20 -2.59 20.88
N ALA A 384 -20.26 -3.09 21.54
CA ALA A 384 -20.21 -4.34 22.29
C ALA A 384 -19.90 -5.53 21.39
N TYR A 385 -20.52 -5.57 20.20
CA TYR A 385 -20.28 -6.60 19.20
C TYR A 385 -18.80 -6.63 18.76
N ALA A 386 -18.18 -5.48 18.52
CA ALA A 386 -16.77 -5.41 18.13
C ALA A 386 -15.84 -5.97 19.23
N ILE A 387 -16.12 -5.67 20.49
CA ILE A 387 -15.34 -6.16 21.63
C ILE A 387 -15.47 -7.68 21.78
N ILE A 388 -16.70 -8.20 21.77
CA ILE A 388 -16.98 -9.64 21.87
C ILE A 388 -16.27 -10.44 20.76
N ILE A 389 -16.19 -9.89 19.54
CA ILE A 389 -15.49 -10.53 18.42
C ILE A 389 -13.95 -10.40 18.54
N SER A 390 -13.45 -9.32 19.15
CA SER A 390 -12.01 -9.07 19.30
C SER A 390 -11.35 -9.93 20.38
N LYS A 391 -12.13 -10.44 21.34
CA LYS A 391 -11.65 -11.27 22.46
C LYS A 391 -11.90 -12.74 22.15
N GLU A 392 -10.83 -13.55 22.21
CA GLU A 392 -10.90 -14.97 21.90
C GLU A 392 -11.84 -15.71 22.87
N GLY A 393 -12.77 -16.51 22.34
CA GLY A 393 -13.70 -17.31 23.16
C GLY A 393 -14.94 -16.55 23.67
N TRP A 394 -15.03 -15.23 23.48
CA TRP A 394 -16.14 -14.42 23.99
C TRP A 394 -17.38 -14.51 23.11
N ALA A 395 -17.20 -14.55 21.80
CA ALA A 395 -18.28 -14.68 20.84
C ALA A 395 -19.04 -16.01 20.99
N GLU A 396 -18.33 -17.08 21.33
CA GLU A 396 -18.87 -18.40 21.59
C GLU A 396 -19.78 -18.40 22.82
N LYS A 397 -19.44 -17.61 23.84
CA LYS A 397 -20.20 -17.53 25.10
C LYS A 397 -21.36 -16.54 25.02
N CYS A 398 -21.12 -15.34 24.50
CA CYS A 398 -22.15 -14.29 24.43
C CYS A 398 -23.22 -14.58 23.36
N PHE A 399 -22.88 -15.36 22.32
CA PHE A 399 -23.80 -15.66 21.22
C PHE A 399 -24.17 -17.15 21.13
N ALA A 400 -24.06 -17.88 22.23
CA ALA A 400 -24.40 -19.31 22.31
C ALA A 400 -25.89 -19.56 22.04
N HIS A 401 -26.76 -18.70 22.57
CA HIS A 401 -28.23 -18.79 22.43
C HIS A 401 -28.76 -18.17 21.13
N MET A 402 -27.95 -17.38 20.42
CA MET A 402 -28.39 -16.68 19.22
C MET A 402 -28.42 -17.62 18.00
N LYS A 403 -29.57 -17.68 17.33
CA LYS A 403 -29.74 -18.50 16.13
C LYS A 403 -28.83 -17.98 15.00
N TYR A 404 -28.03 -18.87 14.40
CA TYR A 404 -27.24 -18.55 13.22
C TYR A 404 -28.19 -18.48 12.01
N ALA A 405 -28.58 -17.27 11.62
CA ALA A 405 -29.33 -17.07 10.38
C ALA A 405 -28.39 -17.28 9.18
N CYS A 406 -28.08 -18.54 8.86
CA CYS A 406 -27.58 -18.90 7.53
C CYS A 406 -28.68 -18.52 6.55
N ARG A 407 -28.51 -17.40 5.84
CA ARG A 407 -29.40 -17.08 4.72
C ARG A 407 -29.37 -18.27 3.78
N PRO A 408 -30.53 -18.90 3.45
CA PRO A 408 -30.55 -20.00 2.52
C PRO A 408 -29.86 -19.56 1.23
N LYS A 409 -28.93 -20.40 0.73
CA LYS A 409 -28.22 -20.12 -0.51
C LYS A 409 -29.27 -20.13 -1.62
N ARG A 410 -29.47 -18.99 -2.29
CA ARG A 410 -30.38 -18.91 -3.43
C ARG A 410 -30.08 -20.01 -4.44
N THR A 411 -31.13 -20.66 -4.91
CA THR A 411 -31.03 -21.65 -5.99
C THR A 411 -30.73 -20.94 -7.31
N ASN A 412 -30.24 -21.68 -8.32
CA ASN A 412 -29.99 -21.08 -9.64
C ASN A 412 -31.30 -20.60 -10.28
N GLN A 413 -32.41 -21.32 -10.03
CA GLN A 413 -33.75 -20.98 -10.49
C GLN A 413 -34.24 -19.64 -9.93
N GLU A 414 -34.11 -19.42 -8.62
CA GLU A 414 -34.48 -18.14 -7.99
C GLU A 414 -33.68 -16.94 -8.53
N ILE A 415 -32.43 -17.16 -8.94
CA ILE A 415 -31.59 -16.11 -9.51
C ILE A 415 -32.10 -15.74 -10.91
N LEU A 416 -32.50 -16.72 -11.71
CA LEU A 416 -33.07 -16.51 -13.04
C LEU A 416 -34.47 -15.86 -12.97
N GLU A 417 -35.30 -16.27 -12.02
CA GLU A 417 -36.62 -15.67 -11.76
C GLU A 417 -36.52 -14.24 -11.21
N SER A 418 -35.49 -13.96 -10.38
CA SER A 418 -35.18 -12.59 -9.98
C SER A 418 -34.81 -11.75 -11.21
N ALA A 419 -33.98 -12.28 -12.10
CA ALA A 419 -33.56 -11.58 -13.31
C ALA A 419 -34.71 -11.36 -14.31
N SER A 420 -35.61 -12.33 -14.48
CA SER A 420 -36.74 -12.23 -15.43
C SER A 420 -37.70 -11.08 -15.12
N LYS A 421 -37.81 -10.68 -13.84
CA LYS A 421 -38.67 -9.59 -13.37
C LYS A 421 -38.20 -8.19 -13.75
N HIS A 422 -36.98 -8.04 -14.28
CA HIS A 422 -36.40 -6.73 -14.55
C HIS A 422 -36.09 -6.54 -16.04
N PRO A 423 -36.49 -5.40 -16.63
CA PRO A 423 -36.26 -5.14 -18.05
C PRO A 423 -34.82 -4.71 -18.37
N SER A 424 -34.02 -4.33 -17.36
CA SER A 424 -32.64 -3.89 -17.54
C SER A 424 -31.72 -4.36 -16.40
N ILE A 425 -30.43 -4.49 -16.70
CA ILE A 425 -29.40 -4.91 -15.74
C ILE A 425 -29.29 -3.92 -14.57
N ILE A 426 -29.48 -2.62 -14.84
CA ILE A 426 -29.40 -1.57 -13.83
C ILE A 426 -30.59 -1.68 -12.87
N ALA A 427 -31.80 -1.85 -13.40
CA ALA A 427 -33.00 -2.05 -12.60
C ALA A 427 -32.89 -3.31 -11.73
N TRP A 428 -32.39 -4.41 -12.30
CA TRP A 428 -32.16 -5.65 -11.55
C TRP A 428 -31.14 -5.47 -10.42
N ARG A 429 -30.01 -4.81 -10.69
CA ARG A 429 -28.96 -4.57 -9.69
C ARG A 429 -29.44 -3.71 -8.53
N GLN A 430 -30.31 -2.73 -8.78
CA GLN A 430 -30.83 -1.84 -7.76
C GLN A 430 -31.89 -2.53 -6.90
N SER A 431 -32.76 -3.36 -7.49
CA SER A 431 -33.82 -4.02 -6.74
C SER A 431 -33.36 -5.29 -6.01
N ASP A 432 -32.53 -6.14 -6.64
CA ASP A 432 -31.97 -7.34 -6.01
C ASP A 432 -30.46 -7.46 -6.23
N PRO A 433 -29.66 -6.64 -5.50
CA PRO A 433 -28.20 -6.72 -5.55
C PRO A 433 -27.67 -8.10 -5.17
N GLY A 434 -28.41 -8.87 -4.35
CA GLY A 434 -28.02 -10.19 -3.90
C GLY A 434 -28.06 -11.22 -5.03
N ALA A 435 -29.15 -11.25 -5.82
CA ALA A 435 -29.29 -12.18 -6.94
C ALA A 435 -28.35 -11.80 -8.08
N TYR A 436 -28.23 -10.50 -8.39
CA TYR A 436 -27.27 -9.98 -9.36
C TYR A 436 -25.82 -10.45 -9.07
N ASN A 437 -25.37 -10.29 -7.82
CA ASN A 437 -24.02 -10.70 -7.43
C ASN A 437 -23.85 -12.23 -7.40
N ALA A 438 -24.90 -12.98 -7.03
CA ALA A 438 -24.89 -14.44 -7.06
C ALA A 438 -24.76 -14.96 -8.50
N ALA A 439 -25.49 -14.37 -9.45
CA ALA A 439 -25.40 -14.70 -10.88
C ALA A 439 -23.97 -14.51 -11.42
N ARG A 440 -23.31 -13.40 -11.07
CA ARG A 440 -21.92 -13.13 -11.48
C ARG A 440 -20.91 -14.11 -10.89
N LYS A 441 -21.07 -14.47 -9.62
CA LYS A 441 -20.16 -15.41 -8.93
C LYS A 441 -20.31 -16.85 -9.44
N ARG A 442 -21.50 -17.23 -9.90
CA ARG A 442 -21.81 -18.59 -10.39
C ARG A 442 -21.75 -18.73 -11.91
N GLY A 443 -21.39 -17.68 -12.65
CA GLY A 443 -21.32 -17.72 -14.12
C GLY A 443 -22.67 -17.70 -14.85
N LEU A 444 -23.80 -17.56 -14.13
CA LEU A 444 -25.17 -17.53 -14.69
C LEU A 444 -25.57 -16.17 -15.26
N PHE A 445 -24.67 -15.19 -15.22
CA PHE A 445 -24.99 -13.81 -15.59
C PHE A 445 -25.41 -13.65 -17.06
N ALA A 446 -24.79 -14.40 -17.97
CA ALA A 446 -25.11 -14.33 -19.39
C ALA A 446 -26.53 -14.84 -19.69
N GLU A 447 -26.90 -15.94 -19.03
CA GLU A 447 -28.24 -16.54 -19.13
C GLU A 447 -29.31 -15.64 -18.49
N ALA A 448 -29.04 -15.16 -17.27
CA ALA A 448 -29.92 -14.27 -16.51
C ALA A 448 -30.19 -12.91 -17.19
N THR A 449 -29.32 -12.48 -18.11
CA THR A 449 -29.43 -11.15 -18.73
C THR A 449 -29.79 -11.19 -20.22
N LYS A 450 -30.13 -12.36 -20.77
CA LYS A 450 -30.43 -12.56 -22.20
C LYS A 450 -31.63 -11.73 -22.68
N HIS A 451 -32.65 -11.57 -21.84
CA HIS A 451 -33.88 -10.83 -22.15
C HIS A 451 -33.84 -9.34 -21.76
N MET A 452 -32.77 -8.90 -21.08
CA MET A 452 -32.68 -7.53 -20.58
C MET A 452 -32.23 -6.57 -21.68
N ARG A 453 -33.00 -5.49 -21.88
CA ARG A 453 -32.67 -4.44 -22.86
C ARG A 453 -31.37 -3.76 -22.44
N ARG A 454 -30.42 -3.68 -23.38
CA ARG A 454 -29.23 -2.84 -23.23
C ARG A 454 -29.62 -1.40 -23.59
N PRO A 455 -29.18 -0.38 -22.84
CA PRO A 455 -29.38 1.01 -23.23
C PRO A 455 -28.77 1.25 -24.63
N GLU A 456 -29.50 1.90 -25.53
CA GLU A 456 -29.05 2.22 -26.90
C GLU A 456 -27.80 3.11 -26.95
N ASN A 457 -27.50 3.81 -25.84
CA ASN A 457 -26.42 4.78 -25.71
C ASN A 457 -25.00 4.19 -25.56
N HIS A 458 -24.77 3.00 -26.13
CA HIS A 458 -23.42 2.48 -26.39
C HIS A 458 -23.23 2.11 -27.86
N LYS A 459 -23.80 2.87 -28.80
CA LYS A 459 -23.18 2.93 -30.13
C LYS A 459 -21.74 3.40 -29.92
N ARG A 460 -20.79 2.48 -30.11
CA ARG A 460 -19.36 2.84 -30.25
C ARG A 460 -19.33 3.94 -31.30
N ILE A 461 -18.85 5.13 -30.91
CA ILE A 461 -18.59 6.21 -31.86
C ILE A 461 -17.71 5.58 -32.93
N SER A 462 -18.20 5.53 -34.18
CA SER A 462 -17.47 4.88 -35.26
C SER A 462 -16.20 5.66 -35.56
N ASP A 463 -15.18 4.97 -36.04
CA ASP A 463 -13.91 5.62 -36.36
C ASP A 463 -14.11 6.60 -37.52
N ALA A 464 -14.98 6.28 -38.49
CA ALA A 464 -15.41 7.18 -39.56
C ALA A 464 -16.04 8.48 -39.03
N PHE A 465 -16.94 8.39 -38.04
CA PHE A 465 -17.59 9.57 -37.44
C PHE A 465 -16.59 10.45 -36.69
N CYS A 466 -15.63 9.85 -35.97
CA CYS A 466 -14.54 10.61 -35.34
C CYS A 466 -13.74 11.40 -36.37
N ILE A 467 -13.43 10.79 -37.51
CA ILE A 467 -12.62 11.40 -38.58
C ILE A 467 -13.39 12.54 -39.24
N GLU A 468 -14.63 12.31 -39.62
CA GLU A 468 -15.50 13.30 -40.27
C GLU A 468 -15.71 14.53 -39.37
N MET A 469 -16.08 14.31 -38.11
CA MET A 469 -16.28 15.41 -37.15
C MET A 469 -14.99 16.17 -36.86
N SER A 470 -13.83 15.50 -36.85
CA SER A 470 -12.56 16.17 -36.57
C SER A 470 -12.08 17.06 -37.73
N LYS A 471 -12.51 16.80 -38.97
CA LYS A 471 -12.18 17.66 -40.13
C LYS A 471 -12.84 19.03 -40.07
N ASN A 472 -13.93 19.18 -39.33
CA ASN A 472 -14.67 20.44 -39.21
C ASN A 472 -13.99 21.45 -38.27
N TYR A 473 -12.85 21.11 -37.68
CA TYR A 473 -12.15 21.93 -36.71
C TYR A 473 -10.69 22.09 -37.09
N ASP A 474 -10.25 23.34 -37.15
CA ASP A 474 -8.86 23.70 -37.42
C ASP A 474 -8.06 23.97 -36.13
N VAL A 475 -8.73 24.24 -35.01
CA VAL A 475 -8.09 24.56 -33.72
C VAL A 475 -8.41 23.50 -32.68
N LEU A 476 -7.37 22.89 -32.11
CA LEU A 476 -7.54 21.75 -31.17
C LEU A 476 -8.27 22.15 -29.88
N LYS A 477 -8.16 23.41 -29.46
CA LYS A 477 -8.84 23.90 -28.25
C LYS A 477 -10.35 23.87 -28.42
N ASP A 478 -10.84 24.29 -29.58
CA ASP A 478 -12.27 24.46 -29.86
C ASP A 478 -12.94 23.08 -30.00
N PHE A 479 -12.26 22.14 -30.67
CA PHE A 479 -12.69 20.74 -30.71
C PHE A 479 -12.79 20.11 -29.32
N LYS A 480 -11.86 20.41 -28.41
CA LYS A 480 -11.89 19.88 -27.03
C LYS A 480 -13.03 20.46 -26.20
N THR A 481 -13.34 21.73 -26.39
CA THR A 481 -14.41 22.41 -25.63
C THR A 481 -15.78 21.99 -26.11
N GLU A 482 -15.98 21.87 -27.42
CA GLU A 482 -17.28 21.50 -27.99
C GLU A 482 -17.53 19.99 -27.97
N HIS A 483 -16.48 19.18 -28.12
CA HIS A 483 -16.58 17.73 -28.25
C HIS A 483 -15.65 16.94 -27.30
N PRO A 484 -15.76 17.14 -25.97
CA PRO A 484 -14.86 16.52 -24.99
C PRO A 484 -14.93 14.99 -24.98
N ASN A 485 -16.12 14.43 -25.21
CA ASN A 485 -16.32 12.98 -25.25
C ASN A 485 -15.71 12.34 -26.51
N LEU A 486 -15.76 13.03 -27.65
CA LEU A 486 -15.15 12.58 -28.91
C LEU A 486 -13.63 12.63 -28.81
N TYR A 487 -13.08 13.71 -28.27
CA TYR A 487 -11.65 13.84 -27.99
C TYR A 487 -11.14 12.70 -27.08
N ALA A 488 -11.86 12.41 -25.98
CA ALA A 488 -11.51 11.29 -25.10
C ALA A 488 -11.60 9.92 -25.81
N ALA A 489 -12.54 9.75 -26.73
CA ALA A 489 -12.69 8.54 -27.53
C ALA A 489 -11.53 8.35 -28.53
N ILE A 490 -11.06 9.44 -29.15
CA ILE A 490 -9.89 9.45 -30.06
C ILE A 490 -8.61 9.12 -29.28
N CYS A 491 -8.41 9.71 -28.09
CA CYS A 491 -7.22 9.45 -27.27
C CYS A 491 -7.06 7.99 -26.83
N LYS A 492 -8.16 7.24 -26.72
CA LYS A 492 -8.14 5.82 -26.33
C LYS A 492 -7.73 4.87 -27.47
N ARG A 493 -7.74 5.31 -28.72
CA ARG A 493 -7.49 4.49 -29.92
C ARG A 493 -6.03 4.41 -30.37
N GLY A 494 -5.11 4.92 -29.56
CA GLY A 494 -3.67 4.90 -29.86
C GLY A 494 -3.17 6.18 -30.55
N LYS A 495 -1.86 6.26 -30.76
CA LYS A 495 -1.19 7.48 -31.26
C LYS A 495 -1.44 7.74 -32.74
N GLU A 496 -1.45 6.70 -33.57
CA GLU A 496 -1.68 6.80 -35.01
C GLU A 496 -3.06 7.38 -35.32
N PHE A 497 -4.11 6.86 -34.66
CA PHE A 497 -5.47 7.36 -34.80
C PHE A 497 -5.64 8.81 -34.29
N GLN A 498 -4.88 9.17 -33.24
CA GLN A 498 -4.83 10.55 -32.76
C GLN A 498 -4.18 11.51 -33.76
N ILE A 499 -3.11 11.08 -34.45
CA ILE A 499 -2.47 11.90 -35.49
C ILE A 499 -3.43 12.07 -36.66
N LEU A 500 -4.14 11.01 -37.05
CA LEU A 500 -5.09 11.06 -38.16
C LEU A 500 -6.27 12.00 -37.88
N CYS A 501 -6.80 12.02 -36.66
CA CYS A 501 -7.94 12.89 -36.31
C CYS A 501 -7.54 14.29 -35.83
N LEU A 502 -6.37 14.46 -35.19
CA LEU A 502 -6.00 15.70 -34.48
C LEU A 502 -4.69 16.31 -34.97
N GLY A 503 -4.07 15.74 -36.00
CA GLY A 503 -2.76 16.15 -36.52
C GLY A 503 -2.82 17.43 -37.34
N HIS A 504 -3.91 17.66 -38.07
CA HIS A 504 -4.14 18.88 -38.87
C HIS A 504 -4.52 20.09 -38.03
N MET A 505 -4.98 19.89 -36.79
CA MET A 505 -5.43 20.97 -35.91
C MET A 505 -4.27 21.77 -35.32
N GLU A 506 -4.33 23.10 -35.46
CA GLU A 506 -3.41 24.04 -34.84
C GLU A 506 -3.42 23.91 -33.31
N ARG A 507 -2.22 23.74 -32.76
CA ARG A 507 -1.98 23.73 -31.32
C ARG A 507 -1.48 25.09 -30.90
N LYS A 508 -2.39 26.06 -30.76
CA LYS A 508 -2.06 27.35 -30.15
C LYS A 508 -1.57 27.10 -28.71
N ARG A 509 -0.25 27.20 -28.50
CA ARG A 509 0.33 27.24 -27.15
C ARG A 509 -0.07 28.57 -26.55
N HIS A 510 -0.86 28.54 -25.49
CA HIS A 510 -1.18 29.74 -24.75
C HIS A 510 0.09 30.19 -24.00
N SER A 511 0.79 31.20 -24.53
CA SER A 511 1.88 31.87 -23.84
C SER A 511 1.32 33.07 -23.11
N TYR A 512 1.51 33.13 -21.80
CA TYR A 512 1.20 34.32 -21.04
C TYR A 512 2.40 35.26 -21.12
N THR A 513 2.15 36.56 -21.29
CA THR A 513 3.12 37.58 -20.90
C THR A 513 3.19 37.65 -19.37
N LYS A 514 4.26 38.23 -18.84
CA LYS A 514 4.44 38.40 -17.39
C LYS A 514 3.27 39.17 -16.78
N GLU A 515 2.82 40.21 -17.46
CA GLU A 515 1.75 41.11 -17.07
C GLU A 515 0.40 40.39 -17.06
N GLN A 516 0.09 39.65 -18.13
CA GLN A 516 -1.14 38.85 -18.22
C GLN A 516 -1.21 37.77 -17.13
N ALA A 517 -0.11 37.07 -16.85
CA ALA A 517 -0.07 36.03 -15.83
C ALA A 517 -0.29 36.60 -14.42
N LEU A 518 0.28 37.78 -14.13
CA LEU A 518 0.10 38.47 -12.85
C LEU A 518 -1.33 39.01 -12.70
N ASP A 519 -1.92 39.53 -13.77
CA ASP A 519 -3.29 40.05 -13.75
C ASP A 519 -4.32 38.94 -13.50
N ILE A 520 -4.19 37.81 -14.21
CA ILE A 520 -5.03 36.63 -13.97
C ILE A 520 -4.88 36.11 -12.54
N ALA A 521 -3.67 36.19 -11.95
CA ALA A 521 -3.44 35.73 -10.59
C ALA A 521 -4.13 36.58 -9.51
N LYS A 522 -4.37 37.89 -9.76
CA LYS A 522 -5.10 38.77 -8.83
C LYS A 522 -6.55 38.33 -8.62
N CYS A 523 -7.16 37.67 -9.61
CA CYS A 523 -8.54 37.18 -9.53
C CYS A 523 -8.72 35.97 -8.60
N TYR A 524 -7.65 35.45 -7.98
CA TYR A 524 -7.71 34.28 -7.10
C TYR A 524 -7.24 34.63 -5.69
N ASN A 525 -7.95 34.13 -4.67
CA ASN A 525 -7.68 34.39 -3.24
C ASN A 525 -6.47 33.63 -2.66
N GLY A 526 -5.46 33.33 -3.49
CA GLY A 526 -4.23 32.67 -3.06
C GLY A 526 -3.72 31.59 -4.02
N ARG A 527 -2.49 31.14 -3.75
CA ARG A 527 -1.76 30.14 -4.57
C ARG A 527 -2.56 28.85 -4.81
N THR A 528 -3.21 28.33 -3.77
CA THR A 528 -3.99 27.09 -3.86
C THR A 528 -5.26 27.26 -4.71
N ALA A 529 -5.90 28.43 -4.64
CA ALA A 529 -7.06 28.74 -5.46
C ALA A 529 -6.65 28.88 -6.94
N LEU A 530 -5.53 29.56 -7.22
CA LEU A 530 -4.98 29.68 -8.57
C LEU A 530 -4.56 28.32 -9.14
N PHE A 531 -3.89 27.46 -8.35
CA PHE A 531 -3.50 26.12 -8.81
C PHE A 531 -4.70 25.27 -9.26
N LYS A 532 -5.81 25.34 -8.51
CA LYS A 532 -7.03 24.58 -8.82
C LYS A 532 -7.83 25.19 -9.97
N GLY A 533 -7.88 26.52 -10.07
CA GLY A 533 -8.69 27.24 -11.06
C GLY A 533 -8.00 27.49 -12.40
N ASN A 534 -6.68 27.74 -12.40
CA ASN A 534 -5.89 27.96 -13.61
C ASN A 534 -4.45 27.45 -13.43
N ASN A 535 -4.30 26.13 -13.52
CA ASN A 535 -3.03 25.42 -13.35
C ASN A 535 -1.96 25.89 -14.35
N SER A 536 -2.34 26.33 -15.56
CA SER A 536 -1.40 26.82 -16.56
C SER A 536 -0.72 28.13 -16.13
N VAL A 537 -1.47 29.10 -15.63
CA VAL A 537 -0.93 30.37 -15.10
C VAL A 537 -0.11 30.11 -13.83
N TYR A 538 -0.58 29.22 -12.94
CA TYR A 538 0.17 28.83 -11.75
C TYR A 538 1.57 28.29 -12.09
N ASN A 539 1.65 27.37 -13.06
CA ASN A 539 2.94 26.78 -13.46
C ASN A 539 3.84 27.79 -14.17
N TYR A 540 3.28 28.71 -14.98
CA TYR A 540 4.04 29.81 -15.56
C TYR A 540 4.67 30.69 -14.46
N LEU A 541 3.87 31.19 -13.51
CA LEU A 541 4.36 32.02 -12.41
C LEU A 541 5.36 31.28 -11.51
N ARG A 542 5.20 29.96 -11.34
CA ARG A 542 6.16 29.12 -10.59
C ARG A 542 7.50 29.02 -11.30
N ASN A 543 7.49 28.73 -12.60
CA ASN A 543 8.69 28.54 -13.39
C ASN A 543 9.49 29.84 -13.56
N HIS A 544 8.81 30.98 -13.58
CA HIS A 544 9.43 32.30 -13.65
C HIS A 544 9.69 32.96 -12.28
N LEU A 545 9.50 32.24 -11.17
CA LEU A 545 9.71 32.73 -9.78
C LEU A 545 8.83 33.94 -9.38
N LEU A 546 7.69 34.14 -10.06
CA LEU A 546 6.77 35.27 -9.87
C LEU A 546 5.66 35.00 -8.84
N LEU A 547 5.56 33.78 -8.27
CA LEU A 547 4.52 33.44 -7.29
C LEU A 547 4.56 34.29 -6.01
N ASN A 548 5.75 34.75 -5.61
CA ASN A 548 5.91 35.64 -4.46
C ASN A 548 5.47 37.08 -4.77
N ILE A 549 5.51 37.47 -6.05
CA ILE A 549 5.04 38.78 -6.52
C ILE A 549 3.51 38.75 -6.64
N ALA A 550 2.96 37.67 -7.22
CA ALA A 550 1.51 37.49 -7.33
C ALA A 550 0.81 37.31 -5.97
N PHE A 551 1.49 36.66 -5.02
CA PHE A 551 0.99 36.43 -3.66
C PHE A 551 2.08 36.74 -2.65
N PRO A 552 2.26 38.02 -2.29
CA PRO A 552 3.22 38.44 -1.28
C PRO A 552 2.85 37.81 0.07
N GLN A 553 3.85 37.23 0.74
CA GLN A 553 3.70 36.80 2.12
C GLN A 553 3.64 38.07 2.97
N ASN A 554 2.54 38.30 3.68
CA ASN A 554 2.43 39.44 4.60
C ASN A 554 3.58 39.37 5.61
N LYS A 555 4.62 40.20 5.41
CA LYS A 555 5.54 40.58 6.47
C LYS A 555 4.67 41.28 7.51
N LYS A 556 4.51 40.66 8.67
CA LYS A 556 3.94 41.32 9.84
C LYS A 556 4.66 42.66 10.00
N SER A 557 3.89 43.74 10.01
CA SER A 557 4.37 45.11 10.19
C SER A 557 5.30 45.19 11.42
N PRO A 558 6.39 45.95 11.36
CA PRO A 558 7.08 46.35 12.58
C PRO A 558 6.11 47.24 13.35
N ILE A 559 5.81 46.84 14.59
CA ILE A 559 5.07 47.68 15.52
C ILE A 559 5.99 48.88 15.79
N VAL A 560 5.58 50.03 15.30
CA VAL A 560 6.18 51.33 15.60
C VAL A 560 6.00 51.59 17.10
N GLN A 561 7.05 52.18 17.66
CA GLN A 561 7.36 52.41 19.08
C GLN A 561 6.21 52.91 19.94
#